data_AF-A0A2V1BNA5-F1
#
_entry.id   AF-A0A2V1BNA5-F1
#
_cell.length_a   1.000
_cell.length_b   1.000
_cell.length_c   1.000
_cell.angle_alpha   90.00
_cell.angle_beta   90.00
_cell.angle_gamma   90.00
#
_symmetry.space_group_name_H-M   'P 1'
#
loop_
_entity.id
_entity.type
_entity.pdbx_description
1 polymer ?
#
loop_
_entity_poly.entity_id
_entity_poly.type
_entity_poly.pdbx_seq_one_letter_code
_entity_poly.pdbx_strand_id
1 'polypeptide(L)'
;FAATALATLASAGSVHFVNQDSTQRTIIFTPNAGLETIPELVIPGSETANQTFPTGWIGNWYSVSDGAENVPGMLGEVRFDGFAGATYFDVSAIVNPDDNNGVKEIFPLHSSTPVSGCQTFPCTNAYNKWDDIATLSTDGADLVCLLGTV
;
A
#
# COMPACT_ATOMS: atom_id res chain seq x y z
N PHE A 1 -30.87 22.33 11.16
CA PHE A 1 -29.99 21.16 11.24
C PHE A 1 -29.89 20.55 9.85
N ALA A 2 -28.75 20.69 9.18
CA ALA A 2 -28.51 20.05 7.89
C ALA A 2 -28.06 18.61 8.16
N ALA A 3 -28.83 17.63 7.68
CA ALA A 3 -28.41 16.24 7.70
C ALA A 3 -27.36 16.05 6.60
N THR A 4 -26.09 15.88 7.00
CA THR A 4 -25.06 15.38 6.10
C THR A 4 -25.37 13.91 5.82
N ALA A 5 -25.77 13.62 4.57
CA ALA A 5 -25.88 12.25 4.10
C ALA A 5 -24.47 11.65 4.07
N LEU A 6 -24.21 10.67 4.93
CA LEU A 6 -23.03 9.82 4.84
C LEU A 6 -23.20 8.94 3.59
N ALA A 7 -22.56 9.33 2.49
CA ALA A 7 -22.40 8.43 1.36
C ALA A 7 -21.48 7.30 1.82
N THR A 8 -22.04 6.11 2.02
CA THR A 8 -21.26 4.88 2.16
C THR A 8 -20.68 4.58 0.79
N LEU A 9 -19.40 4.87 0.60
CA LEU A 9 -18.67 4.41 -0.58
C LEU A 9 -18.62 2.90 -0.56
N ALA A 10 -18.95 2.27 -1.69
CA ALA A 10 -18.68 0.86 -1.87
C ALA A 10 -17.15 0.65 -1.85
N SER A 11 -16.70 -0.36 -1.10
CA SER A 11 -15.29 -0.74 -0.98
C SER A 11 -14.99 -1.86 -1.96
N ALA A 12 -13.93 -1.73 -2.78
CA ALA A 12 -13.47 -2.81 -3.66
C ALA A 12 -12.44 -3.73 -3.00
N GLY A 13 -11.78 -3.27 -1.94
CA GLY A 13 -10.79 -4.07 -1.23
C GLY A 13 -10.20 -3.35 -0.03
N SER A 14 -9.32 -4.03 0.68
CA SER A 14 -8.65 -3.47 1.85
C SER A 14 -7.17 -3.81 1.91
N VAL A 15 -6.42 -2.97 2.63
CA VAL A 15 -5.04 -3.24 3.01
C VAL A 15 -4.95 -3.23 4.53
N HIS A 16 -4.47 -4.33 5.10
CA HIS A 16 -4.05 -4.45 6.49
C HIS A 16 -2.58 -4.05 6.60
N PHE A 17 -2.34 -2.87 7.16
CA PHE A 17 -1.00 -2.36 7.40
C PHE A 17 -0.46 -2.88 8.73
N VAL A 18 0.77 -3.41 8.71
CA VAL A 18 1.47 -3.92 9.88
C VAL A 18 2.76 -3.16 10.04
N ASN A 19 2.85 -2.31 11.08
CA ASN A 19 4.09 -1.64 11.42
C ASN A 19 4.96 -2.54 12.30
N GLN A 20 6.09 -2.98 11.75
CA GLN A 20 6.92 -4.03 12.33
C GLN A 20 7.92 -3.52 13.37
N ASP A 21 8.21 -2.22 13.39
CA ASP A 21 9.18 -1.59 14.28
C ASP A 21 8.53 -0.57 15.23
N SER A 22 9.31 0.01 16.14
CA SER A 22 8.80 0.96 17.13
C SER A 22 8.58 2.38 16.60
N THR A 23 8.92 2.67 15.35
CA THR A 23 8.78 4.01 14.77
C THR A 23 7.39 4.19 14.18
N GLN A 24 6.69 5.23 14.60
CA GLN A 24 5.40 5.60 14.00
C GLN A 24 5.53 5.87 12.50
N ARG A 25 4.50 5.49 11.74
CA ARG A 25 4.41 5.68 10.29
C ARG A 25 3.14 6.47 9.96
N THR A 26 3.26 7.45 9.06
CA THR A 26 2.10 8.08 8.41
C THR A 26 2.05 7.62 6.96
N ILE A 27 0.95 6.97 6.57
CA ILE A 27 0.72 6.50 5.21
C ILE A 27 0.07 7.61 4.40
N ILE A 28 0.69 7.97 3.29
CA ILE A 28 0.20 8.96 2.34
C ILE A 28 -0.29 8.24 1.09
N PHE A 29 -1.56 8.41 0.76
CA PHE A 29 -2.19 7.81 -0.42
C PHE A 29 -2.18 8.79 -1.59
N THR A 30 -1.75 8.31 -2.76
CA THR A 30 -1.71 9.09 -4.00
C THR A 30 -2.58 8.41 -5.05
N PRO A 31 -3.81 8.92 -5.31
CA PRO A 31 -4.68 8.36 -6.35
C PRO A 31 -4.19 8.74 -7.74
N ASN A 32 -4.52 7.91 -8.73
CA ASN A 32 -4.47 8.32 -10.12
C ASN A 32 -5.39 9.52 -10.36
N ALA A 33 -5.05 10.33 -11.37
CA ALA A 33 -5.77 11.55 -11.70
C ALA A 33 -7.28 11.30 -11.88
N GLY A 34 -8.10 12.08 -11.17
CA GLY A 34 -9.57 12.00 -11.23
C GLY A 34 -10.21 10.96 -10.29
N LEU A 35 -9.41 10.22 -9.51
CA LEU A 35 -9.91 9.32 -8.48
C LEU A 35 -9.94 9.98 -7.10
N GLU A 36 -10.66 9.36 -6.17
CA GLU A 36 -10.91 9.91 -4.84
C GLU A 36 -9.64 9.98 -3.98
N THR A 37 -9.48 11.10 -3.27
CA THR A 37 -8.43 11.26 -2.26
C THR A 37 -8.82 10.49 -1.00
N ILE A 38 -7.92 9.62 -0.55
CA ILE A 38 -8.02 8.94 0.75
C ILE A 38 -7.23 9.77 1.79
N PRO A 39 -7.80 10.06 2.98
CA PRO A 39 -7.05 10.71 4.05
C PRO A 39 -5.80 9.92 4.46
N GLU A 40 -4.78 10.60 4.94
CA GLU A 40 -3.60 9.91 5.50
C GLU A 40 -3.97 9.00 6.67
N LEU A 41 -3.20 7.93 6.85
CA LEU A 41 -3.40 6.95 7.92
C LEU A 41 -2.18 6.93 8.84
N VAL A 42 -2.40 7.23 10.11
CA VAL A 42 -1.34 7.21 11.12
C VAL A 42 -1.32 5.88 11.86
N ILE A 43 -0.17 5.23 11.90
CA ILE A 43 0.04 3.91 12.50
C ILE A 43 1.16 4.03 13.54
N PRO A 44 0.87 3.86 14.85
CA PRO A 44 1.90 3.84 15.87
C PRO A 44 2.94 2.73 15.63
N GLY A 45 4.09 2.85 16.30
CA GLY A 45 5.09 1.78 16.31
C GLY A 45 4.51 0.47 16.85
N SER A 46 4.84 -0.64 16.20
CA SER A 46 4.45 -2.00 16.59
C SER A 46 2.93 -2.25 16.61
N GLU A 47 2.17 -1.41 15.90
CA GLU A 47 0.71 -1.49 15.80
C GLU A 47 0.27 -1.78 14.36
N THR A 48 -1.03 -2.00 14.18
CA THR A 48 -1.65 -2.27 12.88
C THR A 48 -2.80 -1.32 12.59
N ALA A 49 -3.13 -1.14 11.31
CA ALA A 49 -4.30 -0.39 10.88
C ALA A 49 -4.88 -0.95 9.58
N ASN A 50 -6.18 -0.76 9.37
CA ASN A 50 -6.86 -1.19 8.15
C ASN A 50 -7.29 0.03 7.32
N GLN A 51 -7.10 -0.05 6.01
CA GLN A 51 -7.63 0.92 5.05
C GLN A 51 -8.53 0.21 4.04
N THR A 52 -9.75 0.70 3.87
CA THR A 52 -10.66 0.29 2.78
C THR A 52 -10.51 1.22 1.58
N PHE A 53 -10.51 0.67 0.38
CA PHE A 53 -10.31 1.43 -0.85
C PHE A 53 -11.63 1.57 -1.62
N PRO A 54 -12.00 2.78 -2.08
CA PRO A 54 -13.19 2.97 -2.89
C PRO A 54 -13.20 2.10 -4.14
N THR A 55 -14.39 1.69 -4.60
CA THR A 55 -14.52 0.97 -5.87
C THR A 55 -13.88 1.74 -7.03
N GLY A 56 -13.05 1.06 -7.81
CA GLY A 56 -12.33 1.66 -8.94
C GLY A 56 -11.11 2.51 -8.56
N TRP A 57 -10.73 2.56 -7.28
CA TRP A 57 -9.53 3.26 -6.85
C TRP A 57 -8.27 2.56 -7.38
N ILE A 58 -7.38 3.36 -7.98
CA ILE A 58 -6.09 2.95 -8.53
C ILE A 58 -5.08 4.00 -8.08
N GLY A 59 -3.95 3.56 -7.57
CA GLY A 59 -2.91 4.47 -7.14
C GLY A 59 -1.87 3.76 -6.29
N ASN A 60 -1.17 4.54 -5.50
CA ASN A 60 -0.11 4.07 -4.64
C ASN A 60 -0.15 4.73 -3.26
N TRP A 61 0.70 4.23 -2.38
CA TRP A 61 1.01 4.86 -1.11
C TRP A 61 2.50 4.77 -0.82
N TYR A 62 2.96 5.63 0.07
CA TYR A 62 4.26 5.51 0.75
C TYR A 62 4.07 5.81 2.23
N SER A 63 5.02 5.41 3.05
CA SER A 63 5.00 5.69 4.49
C SER A 63 6.09 6.67 4.88
N VAL A 64 5.73 7.66 5.69
CA VAL A 64 6.65 8.63 6.27
C VAL A 64 6.95 8.23 7.71
N SER A 65 8.23 8.08 8.05
CA SER A 65 8.68 7.87 9.42
C SER A 65 8.45 9.12 10.27
N ASP A 66 8.10 8.95 11.55
CA ASP A 66 8.07 10.09 12.47
C ASP A 66 9.41 10.84 12.49
N GLY A 67 9.34 12.17 12.38
CA GLY A 67 10.51 13.06 12.25
C GLY A 67 11.20 13.10 10.88
N ALA A 68 10.78 12.30 9.89
CA ALA A 68 11.31 12.36 8.52
C ALA A 68 10.58 13.40 7.65
N GLU A 69 11.22 13.79 6.54
CA GLU A 69 10.58 14.63 5.53
C GLU A 69 9.46 13.85 4.82
N ASN A 70 8.34 14.53 4.51
CA ASN A 70 7.27 13.93 3.74
C ASN A 70 7.61 13.93 2.25
N VAL A 71 8.42 12.95 1.84
CA VAL A 71 8.78 12.67 0.45
C VAL A 71 8.50 11.20 0.12
N PRO A 72 8.17 10.87 -1.14
CA PRO A 72 7.97 9.48 -1.55
C PRO A 72 9.21 8.61 -1.34
N GLY A 73 8.97 7.41 -0.80
CA GLY A 73 9.95 6.34 -0.59
C GLY A 73 9.67 5.14 -1.49
N MET A 74 9.80 3.94 -0.92
CA MET A 74 9.28 2.72 -1.53
C MET A 74 7.76 2.82 -1.61
N LEU A 75 7.21 2.52 -2.78
CA LEU A 75 5.77 2.60 -3.00
C LEU A 75 5.12 1.24 -2.79
N GLY A 76 3.92 1.24 -2.22
CA GLY A 76 2.96 0.17 -2.47
C GLY A 76 1.97 0.62 -3.53
N GLU A 77 1.81 -0.14 -4.59
CA GLU A 77 0.91 0.17 -5.71
C GLU A 77 -0.24 -0.84 -5.73
N VAL A 78 -1.46 -0.40 -6.01
CA VAL A 78 -2.62 -1.30 -6.07
C VAL A 78 -3.66 -0.88 -7.11
N ARG A 79 -4.31 -1.90 -7.65
CA ARG A 79 -5.60 -1.81 -8.32
C ARG A 79 -6.48 -2.95 -7.82
N PHE A 80 -7.53 -2.60 -7.09
CA PHE A 80 -8.62 -3.53 -6.78
C PHE A 80 -9.61 -3.60 -7.94
N ASP A 81 -10.41 -4.67 -7.96
CA ASP A 81 -11.47 -4.89 -8.97
C ASP A 81 -10.97 -4.68 -10.42
N GLY A 82 -9.80 -5.28 -10.70
CA GLY A 82 -9.17 -5.25 -12.00
C GLY A 82 -9.83 -6.19 -13.00
N PHE A 83 -9.09 -6.59 -14.04
CA PHE A 83 -9.60 -7.54 -15.02
C PHE A 83 -10.07 -8.84 -14.32
N ALA A 84 -11.29 -9.28 -14.65
CA ALA A 84 -11.95 -10.43 -14.03
C ALA A 84 -12.10 -10.35 -12.49
N GLY A 85 -12.09 -9.14 -11.91
CA GLY A 85 -12.23 -8.92 -10.47
C GLY A 85 -10.94 -9.14 -9.68
N ALA A 86 -9.80 -9.34 -10.35
CA ALA A 86 -8.52 -9.57 -9.68
C ALA A 86 -7.98 -8.30 -9.01
N THR A 87 -7.25 -8.48 -7.92
CA THR A 87 -6.44 -7.43 -7.32
C THR A 87 -5.03 -7.51 -7.88
N TYR A 88 -4.50 -6.38 -8.36
CA TYR A 88 -3.12 -6.22 -8.83
C TYR A 88 -2.34 -5.36 -7.84
N PHE A 89 -1.11 -5.75 -7.55
CA PHE A 89 -0.28 -5.04 -6.57
C PHE A 89 1.21 -5.24 -6.83
N ASP A 90 2.01 -4.29 -6.36
CA ASP A 90 3.46 -4.41 -6.25
C ASP A 90 4.05 -3.46 -5.21
N VAL A 91 5.24 -3.81 -4.73
CA VAL A 91 6.15 -2.91 -4.01
C VAL A 91 7.17 -2.37 -5.00
N SER A 92 7.26 -1.06 -5.13
CA SER A 92 7.98 -0.39 -6.21
C SER A 92 9.11 0.49 -5.71
N ALA A 93 10.30 0.20 -6.22
CA ALA A 93 11.56 0.89 -5.92
C ALA A 93 11.90 1.97 -6.94
N ILE A 94 11.03 2.19 -7.94
CA ILE A 94 11.30 3.08 -9.07
C ILE A 94 11.49 4.53 -8.64
N VAL A 95 10.71 5.00 -7.65
CA VAL A 95 10.73 6.40 -7.22
C VAL A 95 11.91 6.69 -6.30
N ASN A 96 12.07 5.89 -5.25
CA ASN A 96 13.16 6.05 -4.29
C ASN A 96 13.55 4.68 -3.69
N PRO A 97 14.55 3.99 -4.25
CA PRO A 97 14.98 2.68 -3.78
C PRO A 97 15.77 2.73 -2.47
N ASP A 98 16.13 3.93 -1.99
CA ASP A 98 16.94 4.09 -0.77
C ASP A 98 16.09 4.08 0.51
N ASP A 99 14.75 4.13 0.38
CA ASP A 99 13.84 3.95 1.51
C ASP A 99 13.78 2.48 1.94
N ASN A 100 14.64 2.13 2.88
CA ASN A 100 14.72 0.78 3.43
C ASN A 100 13.79 0.54 4.63
N ASN A 101 13.02 1.55 5.07
CA ASN A 101 12.24 1.50 6.31
C ASN A 101 10.74 1.68 6.09
N GLY A 102 10.32 2.12 4.91
CA GLY A 102 8.92 2.33 4.59
C GLY A 102 8.20 1.04 4.21
N VAL A 103 7.63 0.99 3.00
CA VAL A 103 6.94 -0.19 2.48
C VAL A 103 7.93 -1.33 2.24
N LYS A 104 7.67 -2.50 2.83
CA LYS A 104 8.53 -3.68 2.74
C LYS A 104 7.96 -4.74 1.81
N GLU A 105 6.78 -5.26 2.16
CA GLU A 105 6.18 -6.41 1.49
C GLU A 105 4.67 -6.21 1.35
N ILE A 106 4.12 -6.65 0.23
CA ILE A 106 2.68 -6.73 0.00
C ILE A 106 2.33 -8.14 -0.43
N PHE A 107 1.27 -8.71 0.14
CA PHE A 107 0.78 -10.04 -0.21
C PHE A 107 -0.71 -10.21 0.12
N PRO A 108 -1.41 -11.19 -0.46
CA PRO A 108 -2.83 -11.42 -0.16
C PRO A 108 -3.01 -11.96 1.25
N LEU A 109 -3.95 -11.37 1.99
CA LEU A 109 -4.23 -11.73 3.38
C LEU A 109 -4.59 -13.22 3.54
N HIS A 110 -5.24 -13.81 2.53
CA HIS A 110 -5.74 -15.19 2.59
C HIS A 110 -4.70 -16.26 2.22
N SER A 111 -3.61 -15.93 1.53
CA SER A 111 -2.66 -16.91 0.98
C SER A 111 -1.20 -16.61 1.27
N SER A 112 -0.87 -15.41 1.76
CA SER A 112 0.51 -14.90 1.94
C SER A 112 1.39 -14.95 0.69
N THR A 113 0.84 -15.36 -0.46
CA THR A 113 1.52 -15.49 -1.75
C THR A 113 0.56 -15.14 -2.89
N PRO A 114 1.04 -14.49 -3.96
CA PRO A 114 2.42 -14.10 -4.17
C PRO A 114 2.81 -12.90 -3.27
N VAL A 115 4.10 -12.77 -2.97
CA VAL A 115 4.66 -11.63 -2.21
C VAL A 115 5.26 -10.68 -3.22
N SER A 116 5.09 -9.37 -3.06
CA SER A 116 5.88 -8.34 -3.72
C SER A 116 6.71 -7.59 -2.68
N GLY A 117 7.94 -7.21 -3.01
CA GLY A 117 8.89 -6.61 -2.08
C GLY A 117 9.67 -7.62 -1.23
N CYS A 118 10.34 -7.13 -0.19
CA CYS A 118 11.17 -7.93 0.72
C CYS A 118 11.54 -7.16 2.00
N GLN A 119 11.96 -7.89 3.03
CA GLN A 119 12.52 -7.31 4.27
C GLN A 119 13.88 -6.60 4.06
N THR A 120 14.67 -6.98 3.07
CA THR A 120 15.99 -6.36 2.79
C THR A 120 16.11 -6.03 1.31
N PHE A 121 16.15 -4.74 0.99
CA PHE A 121 16.35 -4.23 -0.36
C PHE A 121 17.84 -4.04 -0.68
N PRO A 122 18.23 -4.10 -1.97
CA PRO A 122 17.39 -4.41 -3.13
C PRO A 122 17.06 -5.90 -3.21
N CYS A 123 15.92 -6.23 -3.83
CA CYS A 123 15.53 -7.61 -4.10
C CYS A 123 14.77 -7.74 -5.43
N THR A 124 14.79 -8.94 -6.01
CA THR A 124 14.19 -9.23 -7.32
C THR A 124 12.67 -9.26 -7.30
N ASN A 125 12.06 -9.20 -6.12
CA ASN A 125 10.63 -9.34 -5.92
C ASN A 125 9.91 -7.98 -5.83
N ALA A 126 10.67 -6.89 -5.89
CA ALA A 126 10.17 -5.53 -6.03
C ALA A 126 10.18 -5.09 -7.50
N TYR A 127 9.37 -4.08 -7.84
CA TYR A 127 9.42 -3.42 -9.13
C TYR A 127 10.60 -2.46 -9.17
N ASN A 128 11.70 -2.84 -9.82
CA ASN A 128 12.97 -2.11 -9.74
C ASN A 128 13.22 -1.21 -10.97
N LYS A 129 12.69 -1.59 -12.12
CA LYS A 129 12.85 -0.86 -13.39
C LYS A 129 11.54 -0.85 -14.15
N TRP A 130 11.31 0.21 -14.91
CA TRP A 130 10.09 0.43 -15.69
C TRP A 130 9.72 -0.67 -16.71
N ASP A 131 10.66 -1.55 -17.06
CA ASP A 131 10.47 -2.67 -17.98
C ASP A 131 10.39 -4.05 -17.30
N ASP A 132 10.46 -4.10 -15.97
CA ASP A 132 10.31 -5.34 -15.20
C ASP A 132 8.85 -5.82 -15.19
N ILE A 133 8.65 -7.14 -15.26
CA ILE A 133 7.35 -7.76 -14.98
C ILE A 133 7.28 -8.00 -13.47
N ALA A 134 6.81 -7.01 -12.71
CA ALA A 134 6.79 -7.05 -11.25
C ALA A 134 5.39 -6.95 -10.63
N THR A 135 4.38 -6.46 -11.36
CA THR A 135 3.01 -6.42 -10.88
C THR A 135 2.46 -7.84 -10.73
N LEU A 136 2.08 -8.18 -9.51
CA LEU A 136 1.51 -9.47 -9.14
C LEU A 136 -0.01 -9.37 -9.07
N SER A 137 -0.68 -10.52 -8.99
CA SER A 137 -2.13 -10.54 -8.84
C SER A 137 -2.62 -11.64 -7.92
N THR A 138 -3.84 -11.44 -7.43
CA THR A 138 -4.58 -12.38 -6.59
C THR A 138 -6.08 -12.26 -6.85
N ASP A 139 -6.84 -13.31 -6.55
CA ASP A 139 -8.31 -13.30 -6.58
C ASP A 139 -8.94 -12.75 -5.29
N GLY A 140 -8.13 -12.51 -4.25
CA GLY A 140 -8.57 -11.85 -3.02
C GLY A 140 -8.66 -10.33 -3.12
N ALA A 141 -9.55 -9.74 -2.33
CA ALA A 141 -9.72 -8.28 -2.22
C ALA A 141 -8.99 -7.68 -0.99
N ASP A 142 -8.35 -8.49 -0.17
CA ASP A 142 -7.66 -8.07 1.05
C ASP A 142 -6.17 -8.37 0.96
N LEU A 143 -5.35 -7.34 1.14
CA LEU A 143 -3.89 -7.43 1.15
C LEU A 143 -3.35 -7.15 2.55
N VAL A 144 -2.14 -7.61 2.81
CA VAL A 144 -1.30 -7.17 3.92
C VAL A 144 -0.19 -6.31 3.32
N CYS A 145 0.12 -5.19 3.97
CA CYS A 145 1.30 -4.38 3.69
C CYS A 145 2.16 -4.31 4.95
N LEU A 146 3.38 -4.84 4.87
CA LEU A 146 4.36 -4.73 5.93
C LEU A 146 5.15 -3.43 5.81
N LEU A 147 5.37 -2.76 6.95
CA LEU A 147 6.05 -1.49 7.08
C LEU A 147 7.14 -1.59 8.14
N GLY A 148 8.26 -0.89 7.96
CA GLY A 148 9.35 -0.96 8.93
C GLY A 148 10.13 -2.27 8.87
N THR A 149 11.32 -2.30 9.45
CA THR A 149 12.18 -3.50 9.42
C THR A 149 12.27 -4.13 10.82
N VAL A 150 12.26 -5.47 10.88
CA VAL A 150 12.44 -6.26 12.11
C VAL A 150 13.89 -6.34 12.59
#